data_AF-A0AAP0GH15-F1
#
_entry.id   AF-A0AAP0GH15-F1
#
_cell.length_a   1.000
_cell.length_b   1.000
_cell.length_c   1.000
_cell.angle_alpha   90.00
_cell.angle_beta   90.00
_cell.angle_gamma   90.00
#
_symmetry.space_group_name_H-M   'P 1'
#
loop_
_entity.id
_entity.type
_entity.pdbx_description
1 polymer ?
#
loop_
_entity_poly.entity_id
_entity_poly.type
_entity_poly.pdbx_seq_one_letter_code
_entity_poly.pdbx_strand_id
1 'polypeptide(L)' 'MSDKPVAVAIDRDKGSQSALKWTVDNLVCKGQIVYLLHVKIKPSFSFSQ' A
#
# COMPACT_ATOMS: atom_id res chain seq x y z
N MET A 1 6.76 -18.96 14.95
CA MET A 1 6.79 -17.50 14.71
C MET A 1 5.62 -17.23 13.79
N SER A 2 4.58 -16.53 14.24
CA SER A 2 3.49 -16.16 13.34
C SER A 2 3.99 -15.03 12.44
N ASP A 3 4.22 -15.34 11.17
CA ASP A 3 4.60 -14.32 10.19
C ASP A 3 3.45 -13.32 10.06
N LYS A 4 3.68 -12.10 10.56
CA LYS A 4 2.68 -11.04 10.52
C LYS A 4 2.55 -10.57 9.06
N PRO A 5 1.32 -10.49 8.52
CA PRO A 5 1.13 -9.97 7.18
C PRO A 5 1.55 -8.50 7.13
N VAL A 6 2.22 -8.12 6.03
CA VAL A 6 2.62 -6.73 5.76
C VAL A 6 1.75 -6.19 4.66
N ALA A 7 1.16 -5.01 4.87
CA ALA A 7 0.37 -4.31 3.87
C ALA A 7 0.97 -2.93 3.61
N VAL A 8 1.03 -2.52 2.34
CA VAL A 8 1.53 -1.21 1.90
C VAL A 8 0.44 -0.52 1.08
N ALA A 9 0.00 0.65 1.54
CA ALA A 9 -0.89 1.50 0.76
C ALA A 9 -0.11 2.11 -0.41
N ILE A 10 -0.70 2.07 -1.61
CA ILE A 10 -0.08 2.58 -2.83
C ILE A 10 -1.05 3.45 -3.64
N ASP A 11 -0.51 4.45 -4.31
CA ASP A 11 -1.18 5.26 -5.32
C ASP A 11 -0.28 5.50 -6.55
N ARG A 12 -0.57 6.53 -7.35
CA ARG A 12 0.17 6.84 -8.59
C ARG A 12 1.34 7.81 -8.38
N ASP A 13 1.75 8.08 -7.14
CA ASP A 13 2.81 9.02 -6.84
C ASP A 13 4.19 8.34 -6.65
N LYS A 14 5.23 9.17 -6.49
CA LYS A 14 6.61 8.71 -6.23
C LYS A 14 6.83 8.29 -4.76
N GLY A 15 6.00 8.78 -3.85
CA GLY A 15 6.03 8.43 -2.43
C GLY A 15 5.69 6.96 -2.21
N SER A 16 4.63 6.48 -2.86
CA SER A 16 4.17 5.10 -2.88
C SER A 16 5.24 4.12 -3.38
N GLN A 17 6.02 4.51 -4.40
CA GLN A 17 7.14 3.69 -4.88
C GLN A 17 8.27 3.60 -3.85
N SER A 18 8.58 4.73 -3.19
CA SER A 18 9.61 4.79 -2.16
C SER A 18 9.20 4.00 -0.92
N ALA A 19 7.92 4.05 -0.54
CA ALA A 19 7.36 3.29 0.57
C ALA A 19 7.47 1.78 0.31
N LEU A 20 7.09 1.29 -0.88
CA LEU A 20 7.23 -0.12 -1.23
C LEU A 20 8.68 -0.59 -1.17
N LYS A 21 9.62 0.19 -1.72
CA LYS A 21 11.04 -0.12 -1.66
C LYS A 21 11.51 -0.23 -0.21
N TRP A 22 11.17 0.75 0.62
CA TRP A 22 11.55 0.74 2.03
C TRP A 22 10.97 -0.48 2.76
N THR A 23 9.71 -0.84 2.52
CA THR A 23 9.08 -2.02 3.12
C THR A 23 9.85 -3.30 2.75
N VAL A 24 10.18 -3.50 1.47
CA VAL A 24 10.94 -4.68 1.03
C VAL A 24 12.32 -4.72 1.69
N ASP A 25 13.02 -3.58 1.73
CA ASP A 25 14.38 -3.52 2.24
C ASP A 25 14.48 -3.69 3.77
N ASN A 26 13.43 -3.32 4.52
CA ASN A 26 13.51 -3.19 5.98
C ASN A 26 12.55 -4.08 6.77
N LEU A 27 11.44 -4.53 6.17
CA LEU A 27 10.36 -5.20 6.90
C LEU A 27 10.07 -6.62 6.41
N VAL A 28 10.37 -6.93 5.14
CA VAL A 28 9.96 -8.18 4.50
C VAL A 28 11.04 -9.26 4.61
N CYS A 29 10.68 -10.39 5.19
CA CYS A 29 11.51 -11.59 5.22
C CYS A 29 11.29 -12.45 3.98
N LYS A 30 12.28 -13.30 3.65
CA LYS A 30 12.17 -14.25 2.53
C LYS A 30 10.96 -15.18 2.74
N GLY A 31 10.10 -15.28 1.72
CA GLY A 31 8.90 -16.10 1.75
C GLY A 31 7.66 -15.41 2.34
N GLN A 32 7.78 -14.16 2.80
CA GLN A 32 6.68 -13.38 3.33
C GLN A 32 5.88 -12.70 2.21
N ILE A 33 4.56 -12.69 2.34
CA ILE A 33 3.64 -12.03 1.41
C ILE A 33 3.50 -10.55 1.79
N VAL A 34 3.57 -9.68 0.78
CA VAL A 34 3.29 -8.24 0.90
C VAL A 34 1.99 -7.92 0.16
N TYR A 35 1.02 -7.38 0.87
CA TYR A 35 -0.26 -6.94 0.30
C TYR A 35 -0.15 -5.48 -0.17
N LEU A 36 -0.38 -5.22 -1.45
CA LEU A 36 -0.43 -3.86 -1.98
C LEU A 36 -1.88 -3.40 -2.05
N LEU A 37 -2.21 -2.28 -1.39
CA LEU A 37 -3.56 -1.75 -1.32
C LEU A 37 -3.67 -0.42 -2.06
N HIS A 38 -4.36 -0.43 -3.21
CA HIS A 38 -4.72 0.78 -3.94
C HIS A 38 -6.19 1.13 -3.72
N VAL A 39 -6.48 2.33 -3.20
CA VAL A 39 -7.86 2.81 -3.01
C VAL A 39 -8.29 3.61 -4.24
N LYS A 40 -9.28 3.11 -4.97
CA LYS A 40 -9.92 3.87 -6.06
C LYS A 40 -10.88 4.89 -5.47
N ILE A 41 -10.45 6.14 -5.40
CA ILE A 41 -11.29 7.27 -4.97
C ILE A 41 -12.39 7.45 -6.02
N LYS A 42 -13.66 7.31 -5.60
CA LYS A 42 -14.80 7.71 -6.42
C LYS A 42 -14.96 9.23 -6.27
N PRO A 43 -15.25 9.98 -7.35
CA PRO A 43 -15.59 11.39 -7.22
C PRO A 43 -16.75 11.52 -6.24
N SER A 44 -16.59 12.39 -5.24
CA SER A 44 -17.67 12.74 -4.33
C SER A 44 -18.84 13.28 -5.16
N PHE A 45 -20.03 12.71 -5.01
CA PHE A 45 -21.24 13.36 -5.51
C PHE A 45 -21.39 14.68 -4.75
N SER A 46 -20.99 15.78 -5.38
CA SER A 46 -21.46 17.09 -4.97
C SER A 46 -22.95 17.10 -5.28
N PHE A 47 -23.78 16.99 -4.25
CA PHE A 47 -25.21 17.23 -4.36
C PHE A 47 -25.36 18.71 -4.73
N SER A 48 -25.65 19.03 -5.99
CA SER A 48 -26.11 20.36 -6.35
C SER A 48 -27.54 20.48 -5.83
N GLN A 49 -27.74 21.35 -4.84
CA GLN A 49 -29.07 21.88 -4.52
C GLN A 49 -29.51 22.86 -5.60
#